data_AF-J4V221-F1
#
_entry.id   AF-J4V221-F1
#
_cell.length_a   1.000
_cell.length_b   1.000
_cell.length_c   1.000
_cell.angle_alpha   90.00
_cell.angle_beta   90.00
_cell.angle_gamma   90.00
#
_symmetry.space_group_name_H-M   'P 1'
#
loop_
_entity.id
_entity.type
_entity.pdbx_description
1 polymer ?
#
loop_
_entity_poly.entity_id
_entity_poly.type
_entity_poly.pdbx_seq_one_letter_code
_entity_poly.pdbx_strand_id
1 'polypeptide(L)'
;MFKKFLSILLIFSLFNSSNIFSAEETISSWTYQYLMRINKYMEMERWEDAERELIDLEAKYFTNERTYERALINQLYGQFYLLQGDFISAIPWLEKAVKHSKLSLPADVQTRTNLATAYFQLGDFQKVISTLLKAQEVGLKKGIDLSAANFVMLGMAYYQKENFEMAYKYVSQGNSVSTNFNEDWLQYEFALAVKLQNMMKLLI
;
A
#
# COMPACT_ATOMS: atom_id res chain seq x y z
N MET A 1 22.12 -19.43 6.54
CA MET A 1 22.54 -18.08 6.07
C MET A 1 21.45 -17.51 5.15
N PHE A 2 20.29 -17.14 5.71
CA PHE A 2 19.13 -16.58 5.01
C PHE A 2 19.30 -15.06 4.83
N LYS A 3 20.10 -14.62 3.86
CA LYS A 3 20.32 -13.16 3.62
C LYS A 3 20.24 -12.70 2.16
N LYS A 4 19.65 -13.47 1.24
CA LYS A 4 19.63 -13.09 -0.19
C LYS A 4 18.33 -13.28 -0.98
N PHE A 5 17.17 -13.43 -0.34
CA PHE A 5 15.89 -13.59 -1.07
C PHE A 5 14.88 -12.44 -0.89
N LEU A 6 15.26 -11.33 -0.26
CA LEU A 6 14.39 -10.15 -0.15
C LEU A 6 14.68 -9.14 -1.27
N SER A 7 14.68 -9.61 -2.50
CA SER A 7 14.92 -8.79 -3.68
C SER A 7 14.15 -9.40 -4.83
N ILE A 8 12.82 -9.25 -4.81
CA ILE A 8 11.85 -9.28 -5.93
C ILE A 8 10.46 -9.25 -5.26
N LEU A 9 10.03 -8.07 -4.84
CA LEU A 9 8.61 -7.72 -4.80
C LEU A 9 8.42 -6.20 -4.98
N LEU A 10 9.28 -5.61 -5.81
CA LEU A 10 8.98 -4.36 -6.51
C LEU A 10 8.39 -4.77 -7.86
N ILE A 11 7.18 -5.33 -7.82
CA ILE A 11 6.37 -5.40 -9.03
C ILE A 11 6.03 -3.94 -9.33
N PHE A 12 6.74 -3.40 -10.32
CA PHE A 12 6.33 -2.28 -11.15
C PHE A 12 4.87 -2.51 -11.56
N SER A 13 3.92 -2.09 -10.74
CA SER A 13 2.59 -1.78 -11.24
C SER A 13 2.75 -0.46 -11.97
N LEU A 14 3.11 -0.60 -13.24
CA LEU A 14 3.14 0.45 -14.24
C LEU A 14 2.01 1.43 -14.01
N PHE A 15 2.39 2.71 -14.02
CA PHE A 15 1.52 3.85 -14.25
C PHE A 15 0.41 3.49 -15.25
N ASN A 16 -0.78 3.18 -14.74
CA ASN A 16 -1.98 3.38 -15.53
C ASN A 16 -2.31 4.88 -15.42
N SER A 17 -1.66 5.66 -16.27
CA SER A 17 -2.03 7.03 -16.56
C SER A 17 -3.34 7.03 -17.36
N SER A 18 -4.45 6.72 -16.72
CA SER A 18 -5.77 7.10 -17.20
C SER A 18 -6.77 7.04 -16.05
N ASN A 19 -7.46 8.15 -15.85
CA ASN A 19 -8.53 8.38 -14.85
C ASN A 19 -8.10 8.96 -13.50
N ILE A 20 -7.32 10.04 -13.52
CA ILE A 20 -7.38 11.03 -12.42
C ILE A 20 -8.45 12.05 -12.81
N PHE A 21 -9.72 11.79 -12.54
CA PHE A 21 -10.72 12.83 -12.27
C PHE A 21 -11.99 12.18 -11.72
N SER A 22 -12.14 12.21 -10.39
CA SER A 22 -13.47 12.27 -9.79
C SER A 22 -13.69 13.73 -9.39
N ALA A 23 -14.70 14.35 -10.01
CA ALA A 23 -15.13 15.71 -9.72
C ALA A 23 -15.57 15.83 -8.25
N GLU A 24 -14.85 16.61 -7.43
CA GLU A 24 -15.46 17.38 -6.32
C GLU A 24 -14.54 18.42 -5.65
N GLU A 25 -13.21 18.35 -5.78
CA GLU A 25 -12.32 19.47 -5.37
C GLU A 25 -11.19 19.64 -6.39
N THR A 26 -11.12 20.78 -7.08
CA THR A 26 -10.02 21.10 -8.00
C THR A 26 -8.77 21.48 -7.21
N ILE A 27 -7.64 20.83 -7.48
CA ILE A 27 -6.35 21.23 -6.94
C ILE A 27 -5.90 22.54 -7.61
N SER A 28 -5.16 23.37 -6.89
CA SER A 28 -4.58 24.60 -7.41
C SER A 28 -3.57 24.28 -8.52
N SER A 29 -3.48 25.16 -9.51
CA SER A 29 -2.50 25.04 -10.61
C SER A 29 -1.07 24.92 -10.08
N TRP A 30 -0.78 25.63 -9.00
CA TRP A 30 0.50 25.57 -8.33
C TRP A 30 0.73 24.19 -7.69
N THR A 31 -0.22 23.65 -6.91
CA THR A 31 -0.13 22.31 -6.31
C THR A 31 0.13 21.27 -7.38
N TYR A 32 -0.64 21.31 -8.48
CA TYR A 32 -0.46 20.42 -9.62
C TYR A 32 0.98 20.46 -10.18
N GLN A 33 1.55 21.65 -10.36
CA GLN A 33 2.92 21.79 -10.85
C GLN A 33 3.96 21.19 -9.90
N TYR A 34 3.80 21.34 -8.59
CA TYR A 34 4.70 20.72 -7.61
C TYR A 34 4.59 19.20 -7.64
N LEU A 35 3.37 18.65 -7.63
CA LEU A 35 3.14 17.20 -7.73
C LEU A 35 3.84 16.62 -8.98
N MET A 36 3.68 17.29 -10.13
CA MET A 36 4.31 16.86 -11.39
C MET A 36 5.84 16.93 -11.34
N ARG A 37 6.43 18.01 -10.83
CA ARG A 37 7.91 18.13 -10.72
C ARG A 37 8.49 17.09 -9.78
N ILE A 38 7.90 16.92 -8.60
CA ILE A 38 8.35 15.94 -7.60
C ILE A 38 8.26 14.53 -8.17
N ASN A 39 7.12 14.16 -8.78
CA ASN A 39 6.97 12.85 -9.42
C ASN A 39 8.03 12.62 -10.50
N LYS A 40 8.28 13.62 -11.35
CA LYS A 40 9.33 13.52 -12.36
C LYS A 40 10.72 13.31 -11.74
N TYR A 41 11.05 14.02 -10.67
CA TYR A 41 12.32 13.82 -9.97
C TYR A 41 12.42 12.43 -9.33
N MET A 42 11.34 11.93 -8.72
CA MET A 42 11.30 10.56 -8.18
C MET A 42 11.45 9.50 -9.29
N GLU A 43 10.79 9.67 -10.43
CA GLU A 43 10.93 8.77 -11.60
C GLU A 43 12.36 8.73 -12.14
N MET A 44 13.07 9.86 -12.07
CA MET A 44 14.49 9.97 -12.45
C MET A 44 15.45 9.60 -11.30
N GLU A 45 14.94 9.13 -10.16
CA GLU A 45 15.71 8.84 -8.94
C GLU A 45 16.56 10.03 -8.43
N ARG A 46 16.14 11.26 -8.76
CA ARG A 46 16.77 12.50 -8.30
C ARG A 46 16.21 12.90 -6.93
N TRP A 47 16.53 12.09 -5.91
CA TRP A 47 15.94 12.19 -4.57
C TRP A 47 16.15 13.54 -3.90
N GLU A 48 17.36 14.11 -4.00
CA GLU A 48 17.66 15.44 -3.43
C GLU A 48 16.81 16.55 -4.05
N ASP A 49 16.54 16.48 -5.37
CA ASP A 49 15.69 17.45 -6.05
C ASP A 49 14.23 17.30 -5.65
N ALA A 50 13.75 16.05 -5.56
CA ALA A 50 12.41 15.76 -5.08
C ALA A 50 12.21 16.22 -3.63
N GLU A 51 13.20 16.00 -2.76
CA GLU A 51 13.16 16.43 -1.35
C GLU A 51 13.11 17.96 -1.24
N ARG A 52 13.93 18.69 -2.01
CA ARG A 52 13.90 20.16 -2.03
C ARG A 52 12.53 20.70 -2.42
N GLU A 53 11.93 20.15 -3.49
CA GLU A 53 10.60 20.55 -3.94
C GLU A 53 9.51 20.19 -2.92
N LEU A 54 9.66 19.06 -2.22
CA LEU A 54 8.76 18.69 -1.13
C LEU A 54 8.85 19.72 0.02
N ILE A 55 10.05 20.03 0.50
CA ILE A 55 10.25 21.00 1.59
C ILE A 55 9.65 22.36 1.22
N ASP A 56 9.89 22.83 -0.01
CA ASP A 56 9.30 24.07 -0.52
C ASP A 56 7.77 24.02 -0.57
N LEU A 57 7.20 22.86 -0.90
CA LEU A 57 5.76 22.61 -0.92
C LEU A 57 5.18 22.67 0.50
N GLU A 58 5.83 22.05 1.49
CA GLU A 58 5.38 22.08 2.89
C GLU A 58 5.44 23.47 3.49
N ALA A 59 6.52 24.21 3.28
CA ALA A 59 6.68 25.57 3.81
C ALA A 59 5.58 26.53 3.34
N LYS A 60 5.03 26.29 2.14
CA LYS A 60 3.97 27.11 1.54
C LYS A 60 2.56 26.66 1.90
N TYR A 61 2.38 25.41 2.34
CA TYR A 61 1.07 24.84 2.69
C TYR A 61 0.90 24.68 4.21
N PHE A 62 0.27 25.68 4.84
CA PHE A 62 -0.16 25.63 6.24
C PHE A 62 -1.66 25.93 6.40
N THR A 63 -2.49 25.30 5.58
CA THR A 63 -3.94 25.52 5.59
C THR A 63 -4.69 24.19 5.62
N ASN A 64 -5.48 24.00 6.67
CA ASN A 64 -6.51 22.96 6.86
C ASN A 64 -6.15 21.52 6.44
N GLU A 65 -5.94 20.63 7.44
CA GLU A 65 -5.69 19.19 7.23
C GLU A 65 -6.82 18.44 6.50
N ARG A 66 -8.01 19.04 6.36
CA ARG A 66 -9.22 18.39 5.84
C ARG A 66 -9.54 18.72 4.37
N THR A 67 -8.55 19.08 3.57
CA THR A 67 -8.72 19.34 2.12
C THR A 67 -8.24 18.15 1.29
N TYR A 68 -8.79 17.98 0.08
CA TYR A 68 -8.28 17.01 -0.89
C TYR A 68 -6.81 17.26 -1.23
N GLU A 69 -6.44 18.53 -1.47
CA GLU A 69 -5.05 18.92 -1.75
C GLU A 69 -4.09 18.48 -0.65
N ARG A 70 -4.43 18.72 0.62
CA ARG A 70 -3.55 18.32 1.72
C ARG A 70 -3.41 16.81 1.80
N ALA A 71 -4.47 16.07 1.53
CA ALA A 71 -4.41 14.61 1.48
C ALA A 71 -3.49 14.10 0.36
N LEU A 72 -3.53 14.72 -0.83
CA LEU A 72 -2.61 14.40 -1.94
C LEU A 72 -1.16 14.74 -1.61
N ILE A 73 -0.91 15.90 -0.99
CA ILE A 73 0.44 16.29 -0.57
C ILE A 73 1.00 15.27 0.44
N ASN A 74 0.20 14.92 1.46
CA ASN A 74 0.60 13.90 2.43
C ASN A 74 0.85 12.53 1.76
N GLN A 75 0.02 12.15 0.79
CA GLN A 75 0.21 10.91 0.02
C GLN A 75 1.56 10.94 -0.73
N LEU A 76 1.89 12.05 -1.37
CA LEU A 76 3.14 12.22 -2.12
C LEU A 76 4.37 12.13 -1.22
N TYR A 77 4.34 12.80 -0.06
CA TYR A 77 5.39 12.66 0.96
C TYR A 77 5.59 11.21 1.40
N GLY A 78 4.47 10.52 1.68
CA GLY A 78 4.51 9.11 2.04
C GLY A 78 5.12 8.24 0.95
N GLN A 79 4.76 8.48 -0.30
CA GLN A 79 5.31 7.76 -1.45
C GLN A 79 6.81 8.01 -1.64
N PHE A 80 7.27 9.26 -1.48
CA PHE A 80 8.67 9.64 -1.60
C PHE A 80 9.56 8.83 -0.65
N TYR A 81 9.21 8.78 0.63
CA TYR A 81 9.95 8.00 1.61
C TYR A 81 9.83 6.48 1.37
N LEU A 82 8.64 6.01 0.97
CA LEU A 82 8.41 4.61 0.69
C LEU A 82 9.26 4.09 -0.49
N LEU A 83 9.42 4.90 -1.55
CA LEU A 83 10.27 4.56 -2.69
C LEU A 83 11.76 4.46 -2.32
N GLN A 84 12.20 5.20 -1.30
CA GLN A 84 13.55 5.11 -0.76
C GLN A 84 13.73 4.00 0.29
N GLY A 85 12.66 3.28 0.63
CA GLY A 85 12.67 2.27 1.69
C GLY A 85 12.69 2.85 3.11
N ASP A 86 12.48 4.16 3.27
CA ASP A 86 12.33 4.79 4.59
C ASP A 86 10.88 4.66 5.06
N PHE A 87 10.54 3.47 5.53
CA PHE A 87 9.18 3.15 5.99
C PHE A 87 8.81 3.93 7.26
N ILE A 88 9.79 4.27 8.11
CA ILE A 88 9.56 5.01 9.35
C ILE A 88 9.07 6.42 9.02
N SER A 89 9.72 7.09 8.07
CA SER A 89 9.30 8.42 7.62
C SER A 89 8.03 8.36 6.77
N ALA A 90 7.80 7.31 5.98
CA ALA A 90 6.62 7.19 5.12
C ALA A 90 5.29 7.10 5.90
N ILE A 91 5.25 6.29 6.97
CA ILE A 91 4.03 6.00 7.73
C ILE A 91 3.27 7.25 8.19
N PRO A 92 3.86 8.21 8.93
CA PRO A 92 3.11 9.35 9.44
C PRO A 92 2.48 10.19 8.32
N TRP A 93 3.09 10.25 7.14
CA TRP A 93 2.53 10.95 5.99
C TRP A 93 1.36 10.19 5.36
N LEU A 94 1.52 8.88 5.16
CA LEU A 94 0.45 8.03 4.61
C LEU A 94 -0.77 7.97 5.57
N GLU A 95 -0.55 7.94 6.88
CA GLU A 95 -1.62 8.03 7.88
C GLU A 95 -2.37 9.36 7.79
N LYS A 96 -1.65 10.49 7.71
CA LYS A 96 -2.26 11.82 7.54
C LYS A 96 -3.09 11.90 6.25
N ALA A 97 -2.63 11.27 5.17
CA ALA A 97 -3.32 11.27 3.88
C ALA A 97 -4.71 10.59 3.94
N VAL A 98 -4.82 9.46 4.65
CA VAL A 98 -6.08 8.68 4.73
C VAL A 98 -6.98 9.06 5.91
N LYS A 99 -6.47 9.86 6.87
CA LYS A 99 -7.14 10.22 8.14
C LYS A 99 -8.51 10.88 7.97
N HIS A 100 -8.66 11.73 6.94
CA HIS A 100 -9.86 12.55 6.75
C HIS A 100 -10.75 12.08 5.59
N SER A 101 -10.42 10.95 4.96
CA SER A 101 -11.18 10.39 3.82
C SER A 101 -11.41 11.41 2.70
N LYS A 102 -10.39 12.24 2.42
CA LYS A 102 -10.45 13.29 1.40
C LYS A 102 -9.95 12.85 0.04
N LEU A 103 -9.16 11.78 -0.01
CA LEU A 103 -8.70 11.19 -1.26
C LEU A 103 -9.86 10.60 -2.06
N SER A 104 -9.74 10.62 -3.38
CA SER A 104 -10.62 9.84 -4.26
C SER A 104 -10.47 8.35 -3.91
N LEU A 105 -11.50 7.55 -4.20
CA LEU A 105 -11.48 6.13 -3.84
C LEU A 105 -10.20 5.39 -4.35
N PRO A 106 -9.77 5.54 -5.62
CA PRO A 106 -8.54 4.89 -6.07
C PRO A 106 -7.30 5.35 -5.29
N ALA A 107 -7.21 6.65 -5.00
CA ALA A 107 -6.09 7.20 -4.24
C ALA A 107 -6.10 6.76 -2.77
N ASP A 108 -7.26 6.67 -2.12
CA ASP A 108 -7.39 6.15 -0.75
C ASP A 108 -6.97 4.67 -0.67
N VAL A 109 -7.45 3.83 -1.59
CA VAL A 109 -7.08 2.40 -1.66
C VAL A 109 -5.58 2.23 -1.92
N GLN A 110 -5.01 2.99 -2.85
CA GLN A 110 -3.57 2.97 -3.12
C GLN A 110 -2.75 3.43 -1.90
N THR A 111 -3.17 4.51 -1.24
CA THR A 111 -2.46 5.06 -0.08
C THR A 111 -2.51 4.09 1.11
N ARG A 112 -3.64 3.42 1.34
CA ARG A 112 -3.75 2.35 2.34
C ARG A 112 -2.89 1.14 1.99
N THR A 113 -2.80 0.79 0.71
CA THR A 113 -1.91 -0.29 0.25
C THR A 113 -0.45 0.06 0.55
N ASN A 114 -0.02 1.28 0.23
CA ASN A 114 1.33 1.78 0.54
C ASN A 114 1.59 1.77 2.05
N LEU A 115 0.62 2.20 2.85
CA LEU A 115 0.72 2.20 4.31
C LEU A 115 0.85 0.77 4.87
N ALA A 116 0.07 -0.17 4.34
CA ALA A 116 0.19 -1.58 4.70
C ALA A 116 1.55 -2.16 4.31
N THR A 117 2.09 -1.81 3.14
CA THR A 117 3.46 -2.21 2.75
C THR A 117 4.49 -1.68 3.74
N ALA A 118 4.43 -0.40 4.13
CA ALA A 118 5.34 0.16 5.11
C ALA A 118 5.23 -0.55 6.47
N TYR A 119 4.00 -0.83 6.93
CA TYR A 119 3.79 -1.62 8.15
C TYR A 119 4.34 -3.04 8.06
N PHE A 120 4.17 -3.70 6.91
CA PHE A 120 4.68 -5.04 6.69
C PHE A 120 6.20 -5.08 6.79
N GLN A 121 6.89 -4.11 6.18
CA GLN A 121 8.35 -4.01 6.21
C GLN A 121 8.91 -3.75 7.62
N LEU A 122 8.13 -3.07 8.48
CA LEU A 122 8.48 -2.88 9.89
C LEU A 122 7.97 -3.99 10.82
N GLY A 123 7.30 -5.02 10.28
CA GLY A 123 6.78 -6.15 11.07
C GLY A 123 5.53 -5.84 11.89
N ASP A 124 4.86 -4.72 11.65
CA ASP A 124 3.58 -4.38 12.32
C ASP A 124 2.40 -5.07 11.61
N PHE A 125 2.35 -6.38 11.73
CA PHE A 125 1.36 -7.21 11.03
C PHE A 125 -0.09 -6.93 11.47
N GLN A 126 -0.30 -6.44 12.69
CA GLN A 126 -1.64 -6.05 13.14
C GLN A 126 -2.14 -4.83 12.35
N LYS A 127 -1.26 -3.85 12.10
CA LYS A 127 -1.61 -2.68 11.28
C LYS A 127 -1.70 -3.01 9.79
N VAL A 128 -0.94 -3.98 9.29
CA VAL A 128 -1.15 -4.51 7.91
C VAL A 128 -2.58 -5.00 7.77
N ILE A 129 -3.03 -5.87 8.69
CA ILE A 129 -4.37 -6.46 8.66
C ILE A 129 -5.44 -5.38 8.70
N SER A 130 -5.41 -4.49 9.70
CA SER A 130 -6.44 -3.46 9.85
C SER A 130 -6.49 -2.50 8.66
N THR A 131 -5.32 -2.15 8.10
CA THR A 131 -5.22 -1.21 6.98
C THR A 131 -5.76 -1.81 5.68
N LEU A 132 -5.38 -3.05 5.35
CA LEU A 132 -5.85 -3.72 4.13
C LEU A 132 -7.33 -4.10 4.19
N LEU A 133 -7.82 -4.55 5.34
CA LEU A 133 -9.26 -4.80 5.51
C LEU A 133 -10.06 -3.51 5.34
N LYS A 134 -9.54 -2.38 5.81
CA LYS A 134 -10.20 -1.09 5.59
C LYS A 134 -10.18 -0.68 4.11
N ALA A 135 -9.06 -0.90 3.41
CA ALA A 135 -8.97 -0.66 1.97
C ALA A 135 -9.98 -1.53 1.20
N GLN A 136 -10.11 -2.80 1.57
CA GLN A 136 -11.09 -3.71 1.00
C GLN A 136 -12.53 -3.24 1.26
N GLU A 137 -12.88 -2.91 2.50
CA GLU A 137 -14.22 -2.44 2.87
C GLU A 137 -14.62 -1.19 2.07
N VAL A 138 -13.68 -0.27 1.89
CA VAL A 138 -13.90 1.00 1.17
C VAL A 138 -13.98 0.77 -0.34
N GLY A 139 -13.12 -0.08 -0.91
CA GLY A 139 -13.14 -0.45 -2.32
C GLY A 139 -14.41 -1.19 -2.74
N LEU A 140 -14.85 -2.18 -1.94
CA LEU A 140 -16.00 -3.02 -2.27
C LEU A 140 -17.31 -2.23 -2.36
N LYS A 141 -17.43 -1.08 -1.66
CA LYS A 141 -18.58 -0.15 -1.79
C LYS A 141 -18.75 0.38 -3.21
N LYS A 142 -17.73 0.30 -4.07
CA LYS A 142 -17.77 0.67 -5.49
C LYS A 142 -17.37 -0.47 -6.42
N GLY A 143 -17.39 -1.71 -5.94
CA GLY A 143 -17.07 -2.90 -6.74
C GLY A 143 -15.58 -3.09 -7.05
N ILE A 144 -14.68 -2.48 -6.27
CA ILE A 144 -13.23 -2.64 -6.41
C ILE A 144 -12.73 -3.48 -5.24
N ASP A 145 -12.15 -4.65 -5.51
CA ASP A 145 -11.53 -5.48 -4.47
C ASP A 145 -10.01 -5.24 -4.39
N LEU A 146 -9.35 -5.89 -3.43
CA LEU A 146 -7.89 -5.87 -3.31
C LEU A 146 -7.22 -6.56 -4.50
N SER A 147 -5.98 -6.17 -4.78
CA SER A 147 -5.12 -6.89 -5.72
C SER A 147 -4.73 -8.26 -5.16
N ALA A 148 -4.33 -9.18 -6.05
CA ALA A 148 -3.78 -10.48 -5.67
C ALA A 148 -2.64 -10.36 -4.65
N ALA A 149 -1.70 -9.42 -4.88
CA ALA A 149 -0.57 -9.18 -3.98
C ALA A 149 -1.03 -8.69 -2.59
N ASN A 150 -2.05 -7.85 -2.53
CA ASN A 150 -2.59 -7.36 -1.26
C ASN A 150 -3.29 -8.48 -0.47
N PHE A 151 -4.00 -9.38 -1.15
CA PHE A 151 -4.55 -10.57 -0.51
C PHE A 151 -3.47 -11.48 0.05
N VAL A 152 -2.41 -11.74 -0.72
CA VAL A 152 -1.27 -12.54 -0.23
C VAL A 152 -0.56 -11.86 0.94
N MET A 153 -0.34 -10.54 0.89
CA MET A 153 0.25 -9.77 2.00
C MET A 153 -0.64 -9.85 3.26
N LEU A 154 -1.96 -9.77 3.11
CA LEU A 154 -2.90 -9.96 4.20
C LEU A 154 -2.79 -11.36 4.80
N GLY A 155 -2.72 -12.39 3.96
CA GLY A 155 -2.51 -13.78 4.40
C GLY A 155 -1.17 -14.01 5.10
N MET A 156 -0.09 -13.39 4.60
CA MET A 156 1.22 -13.39 5.27
C MET A 156 1.16 -12.70 6.64
N ALA A 157 0.45 -11.58 6.76
CA ALA A 157 0.27 -10.91 8.05
C ALA A 157 -0.52 -11.79 9.04
N TYR A 158 -1.59 -12.46 8.61
CA TYR A 158 -2.31 -13.42 9.46
C TYR A 158 -1.45 -14.61 9.89
N TYR A 159 -0.58 -15.11 9.03
CA TYR A 159 0.36 -16.16 9.38
C TYR A 159 1.29 -15.74 10.53
N GLN A 160 1.82 -14.51 10.47
CA GLN A 160 2.66 -13.95 11.53
C GLN A 160 1.89 -13.72 12.84
N LYS A 161 0.56 -13.65 12.77
CA LYS A 161 -0.34 -13.64 13.93
C LYS A 161 -0.80 -15.05 14.34
N GLU A 162 -0.20 -16.09 13.78
CA GLU A 162 -0.53 -17.50 14.02
C GLU A 162 -1.99 -17.88 13.71
N ASN A 163 -2.69 -17.03 12.94
CA ASN A 163 -4.03 -17.33 12.46
C ASN A 163 -3.95 -18.01 11.10
N PHE A 164 -3.66 -19.31 11.12
CA PHE A 164 -3.39 -20.09 9.92
C PHE A 164 -4.62 -20.26 9.03
N GLU A 165 -5.83 -20.25 9.60
CA GLU A 165 -7.08 -20.32 8.85
C GLU A 165 -7.27 -19.07 7.98
N MET A 166 -7.13 -17.88 8.58
CA MET A 166 -7.24 -16.63 7.84
C MET A 166 -6.05 -16.43 6.89
N ALA A 167 -4.86 -16.90 7.26
CA ALA A 167 -3.70 -16.91 6.37
C ALA A 167 -4.01 -17.69 5.09
N TYR A 168 -4.48 -18.94 5.23
CA TYR A 168 -4.85 -19.77 4.09
C TYR A 168 -5.94 -19.12 3.25
N LYS A 169 -7.03 -18.65 3.89
CA LYS A 169 -8.15 -17.99 3.21
C LYS A 169 -7.68 -16.85 2.31
N TYR A 170 -6.85 -15.95 2.83
CA TYR A 170 -6.42 -14.78 2.05
C TYR A 170 -5.35 -15.08 1.03
N VAL A 171 -4.41 -16.00 1.29
CA VAL A 171 -3.45 -16.44 0.25
C VAL A 171 -4.18 -17.13 -0.90
N SER A 172 -5.13 -18.01 -0.60
CA SER A 172 -5.96 -18.70 -1.61
C SER A 172 -6.77 -17.70 -2.44
N GLN A 173 -7.40 -16.72 -1.79
CA GLN A 173 -8.08 -15.63 -2.49
C GLN A 173 -7.12 -14.86 -3.42
N GLY A 174 -5.93 -14.52 -2.93
CA GLY A 174 -4.88 -13.87 -3.73
C GLY A 174 -4.48 -14.68 -4.97
N ASN A 175 -4.25 -15.99 -4.82
CA ASN A 175 -3.95 -16.88 -5.94
C ASN A 175 -5.11 -16.96 -6.94
N SER A 176 -6.36 -17.05 -6.48
CA SER A 176 -7.54 -17.16 -7.34
C SER A 176 -7.81 -15.92 -8.20
N VAL A 177 -7.49 -14.72 -7.69
CA VAL A 177 -7.66 -13.46 -8.45
C VAL A 177 -6.40 -13.06 -9.20
N SER A 178 -5.29 -13.79 -9.03
CA SER A 178 -4.06 -13.54 -9.77
C SER A 178 -4.25 -13.92 -11.25
N THR A 179 -3.94 -13.00 -12.15
CA THR A 179 -3.92 -13.26 -13.59
C THR A 179 -2.61 -13.90 -14.07
N ASN A 180 -1.58 -13.88 -13.22
CA ASN A 180 -0.26 -14.42 -13.52
C ASN A 180 0.03 -15.61 -12.60
N PHE A 181 0.67 -16.63 -13.14
CA PHE A 181 1.21 -17.74 -12.35
C PHE A 181 2.29 -17.21 -11.40
N ASN A 182 2.13 -17.49 -10.11
CA ASN A 182 3.11 -17.18 -9.08
C ASN A 182 3.39 -18.45 -8.27
N GLU A 183 4.53 -19.09 -8.56
CA GLU A 183 4.89 -20.37 -7.93
C GLU A 183 5.04 -20.22 -6.41
N ASP A 184 5.65 -19.14 -5.95
CA ASP A 184 5.90 -18.89 -4.52
C ASP A 184 4.59 -18.79 -3.75
N TRP A 185 3.59 -18.10 -4.30
CA TRP A 185 2.29 -17.96 -3.65
C TRP A 185 1.52 -19.27 -3.59
N LEU A 186 1.63 -20.13 -4.61
CA LEU A 186 1.02 -21.46 -4.62
C LEU A 186 1.70 -22.40 -3.64
N GLN A 187 3.04 -22.40 -3.60
CA GLN A 187 3.81 -23.15 -2.61
C GLN A 187 3.46 -22.70 -1.19
N TYR A 188 3.26 -21.40 -0.99
CA TYR A 188 2.85 -20.84 0.30
C TYR A 188 1.44 -21.28 0.71
N GLU A 189 0.47 -21.25 -0.21
CA GLU A 189 -0.88 -21.78 0.02
C GLU A 189 -0.84 -23.27 0.39
N PHE A 190 -0.07 -24.08 -0.36
CA PHE A 190 0.09 -25.50 -0.09
C PHE A 190 0.69 -25.77 1.29
N ALA A 191 1.73 -25.02 1.68
CA ALA A 191 2.33 -25.14 3.00
C ALA A 191 1.34 -24.82 4.13
N LEU A 192 0.49 -23.80 3.93
CA LEU A 192 -0.59 -23.47 4.88
C LEU A 192 -1.63 -24.59 4.97
N ALA A 193 -2.03 -25.19 3.85
CA ALA A 193 -2.97 -26.30 3.81
C ALA A 193 -2.44 -27.52 4.59
N VAL A 194 -1.19 -27.91 4.34
CA VAL A 194 -0.52 -29.02 5.06
C VAL A 194 -0.45 -28.74 6.56
N LYS A 195 -0.10 -27.50 6.94
CA LYS A 195 -0.03 -27.10 8.35
C LYS A 195 -1.39 -27.21 9.05
N LEU A 196 -2.45 -26.71 8.43
CA LEU A 196 -3.83 -26.83 8.95
C LEU A 196 -4.28 -28.29 9.08
N GLN A 197 -3.99 -29.11 8.07
CA GLN A 197 -4.32 -30.53 8.11
C GLN A 197 -3.62 -31.25 9.28
N ASN A 198 -2.35 -30.93 9.53
CA ASN A 198 -1.59 -31.52 10.63
C ASN A 198 -2.11 -31.06 12.00
N MET A 199 -2.53 -29.79 12.13
CA MET A 199 -3.13 -29.29 13.37
C MET A 199 -4.45 -29.99 13.71
N MET A 200 -5.30 -30.21 12.71
CA MET A 200 -6.56 -30.92 12.90
C MET A 200 -6.36 -32.38 13.34
N LYS A 201 -5.30 -33.05 12.85
CA LYS A 201 -4.96 -34.41 13.27
C LYS A 201 -4.47 -34.52 14.72
N LEU A 202 -3.97 -33.44 15.31
CA LEU A 202 -3.49 -33.41 16.71
C LEU A 202 -4.60 -33.17 17.74
N LEU A 203 -5.81 -32.83 17.27
CA LEU A 203 -6.98 -32.52 18.11
C LEU A 203 -7.97 -33.70 18.23
N ILE A 204 -7.65 -34.85 17.63
CA ILE A 204 -8.42 -36.10 17.65
C ILE A 204 -7.62 -37.15 18.41
#